data_AF-A0A816CXY2-F1
#
_entry.id   AF-A0A816CXY2-F1
#
_cell.length_a   1.000
_cell.length_b   1.000
_cell.length_c   1.000
_cell.angle_alpha   90.00
_cell.angle_beta   90.00
_cell.angle_gamma   90.00
#
_symmetry.space_group_name_H-M   'P 1'
#
loop_
_entity.id
_entity.type
_entity.pdbx_description
1 polymer ?
#
loop_
_entity_poly.entity_id
_entity_poly.type
_entity_poly.pdbx_seq_one_letter_code
_entity_poly.pdbx_strand_id
1 'polypeptide(L)'
;DLDMVFTRELFPRIRHHTICHKQVYFPIIFSQYDPHYWETTSAQTNFSSFHLRDDIGYWRQYGFGMLGIYKSDLGSIGNWNVEISGWGKEDVEIYDKLVKSATLNVFRTIDTSLMHVFHTKECSPTLQDDQMKMCKGTKSITLGSQRTLVKHVLKMIQLNKI
;
A
#
# COMPACT_ATOMS: atom_id res chain seq x y z
N ASP A 1 -7.92 4.13 5.50
CA ASP A 1 -6.94 3.47 4.62
C ASP A 1 -7.57 3.08 3.29
N LEU A 2 -8.52 3.88 2.77
CA LEU A 2 -9.28 3.57 1.56
C LEU A 2 -9.38 4.82 0.66
N ASP A 3 -8.24 5.44 0.40
CA ASP A 3 -8.12 6.56 -0.55
C ASP A 3 -7.37 6.09 -1.78
N MET A 4 -8.08 5.35 -2.64
CA MET A 4 -7.52 4.75 -3.85
C MET A 4 -7.97 5.51 -5.09
N VAL A 5 -7.02 5.82 -5.97
CA VAL A 5 -7.29 6.29 -7.33
C VAL A 5 -6.79 5.26 -8.31
N PHE A 6 -7.52 5.09 -9.41
CA PHE A 6 -7.17 4.12 -10.43
C PHE A 6 -7.54 4.60 -11.81
N THR A 7 -6.90 4.02 -12.82
CA THR A 7 -7.22 4.25 -14.22
C THR A 7 -7.98 3.06 -14.82
N ARG A 8 -8.52 3.21 -16.02
CA ARG A 8 -9.39 2.19 -16.65
C ARG A 8 -8.66 0.87 -16.93
N GLU A 9 -7.34 0.92 -16.99
CA GLU A 9 -6.42 -0.20 -17.21
C GLU A 9 -6.41 -1.22 -16.06
N LEU A 10 -6.91 -0.84 -14.87
CA LEU A 10 -7.00 -1.75 -13.72
C LEU A 10 -7.92 -2.95 -14.01
N PHE A 11 -9.08 -2.69 -14.61
CA PHE A 11 -10.10 -3.72 -14.83
C PHE A 11 -9.62 -4.88 -15.72
N PRO A 12 -9.00 -4.66 -16.90
CA PRO A 12 -8.48 -5.76 -17.69
C PRO A 12 -7.36 -6.52 -16.98
N ARG A 13 -6.52 -5.85 -16.16
CA ARG A 13 -5.47 -6.53 -15.36
C ARG A 13 -6.08 -7.48 -14.33
N ILE A 14 -7.07 -7.01 -13.54
CA ILE A 14 -7.78 -7.85 -12.58
C ILE A 14 -8.40 -9.05 -13.29
N ARG A 15 -9.10 -8.84 -14.40
CA ARG A 15 -9.78 -9.90 -15.17
C ARG A 15 -8.79 -10.90 -15.76
N HIS A 16 -7.63 -10.46 -16.21
CA HIS A 16 -6.64 -11.32 -16.84
C HIS A 16 -5.85 -12.15 -15.81
N HIS A 17 -5.59 -11.58 -14.63
CA HIS A 17 -4.73 -12.18 -13.62
C HIS A 17 -5.46 -12.85 -12.45
N THR A 18 -6.78 -12.74 -12.38
CA THR A 18 -7.60 -13.51 -11.44
C THR A 18 -8.22 -14.68 -12.20
N ILE A 19 -7.87 -15.92 -11.86
CA ILE A 19 -8.31 -17.13 -12.58
C ILE A 19 -8.92 -18.10 -11.57
N CYS A 20 -10.22 -18.38 -11.73
CA CYS A 20 -10.97 -19.25 -10.82
C CYS A 20 -10.27 -20.61 -10.67
N HIS A 21 -10.15 -21.09 -9.43
CA HIS A 21 -9.54 -22.37 -9.07
C HIS A 21 -8.07 -22.53 -9.44
N LYS A 22 -7.38 -21.43 -9.76
CA LYS A 22 -5.98 -21.50 -10.23
C LYS A 22 -5.10 -20.37 -9.74
N GLN A 23 -5.59 -19.13 -9.72
CA GLN A 23 -4.74 -17.96 -9.49
C GLN A 23 -5.51 -16.79 -8.88
N VAL A 24 -4.89 -16.15 -7.89
CA VAL A 24 -5.33 -14.89 -7.29
C VAL A 24 -4.40 -13.75 -7.68
N TYR A 25 -4.93 -12.54 -7.76
CA TYR A 25 -4.19 -11.35 -8.15
C TYR A 25 -3.92 -10.43 -6.96
N PHE A 26 -2.65 -10.13 -6.69
CA PHE A 26 -2.24 -9.16 -5.68
C PHE A 26 -1.45 -8.02 -6.35
N PRO A 27 -2.07 -6.89 -6.71
CA PRO A 27 -1.34 -5.75 -7.25
C PRO A 27 -0.42 -5.13 -6.19
N ILE A 28 0.82 -4.83 -6.57
CA ILE A 28 1.72 -3.93 -5.84
C ILE A 28 1.36 -2.50 -6.28
N ILE A 29 0.79 -1.75 -5.35
CA ILE A 29 0.26 -0.41 -5.59
C ILE A 29 1.32 0.67 -5.38
N PHE A 30 1.12 1.82 -6.02
CA PHE A 30 1.89 3.02 -5.72
C PHE A 30 1.29 3.72 -4.51
N SER A 31 2.06 4.00 -3.46
CA SER A 31 1.62 4.77 -2.30
C SER A 31 2.31 6.12 -2.27
N GLN A 32 1.52 7.18 -2.18
CA GLN A 32 2.05 8.53 -2.04
C GLN A 32 2.74 8.72 -0.68
N TYR A 33 3.83 9.47 -0.69
CA TYR A 33 4.44 10.05 0.49
C TYR A 33 3.62 11.23 1.01
N ASP A 34 3.90 11.65 2.24
CA ASP A 34 3.34 12.87 2.83
C ASP A 34 3.66 14.10 1.97
N PRO A 35 2.64 14.80 1.42
CA PRO A 35 2.82 15.99 0.61
C PRO A 35 3.56 17.13 1.30
N HIS A 36 3.61 17.13 2.63
CA HIS A 36 4.38 18.12 3.39
C HIS A 36 5.87 18.12 3.03
N TYR A 37 6.41 16.96 2.63
CA TYR A 37 7.82 16.82 2.30
C TYR A 37 8.10 16.91 0.80
N TRP A 38 7.09 17.05 -0.07
CA TRP A 38 7.31 17.14 -1.51
C TRP A 38 8.06 18.43 -1.89
N GLU A 39 9.00 18.34 -2.82
CA GLU A 39 9.64 19.51 -3.42
C GLU A 39 8.71 20.08 -4.52
N THR A 40 7.58 20.66 -4.13
CA THR A 40 6.60 21.15 -5.11
C THR A 40 7.06 22.47 -5.71
N THR A 41 7.29 22.51 -7.02
CA THR A 41 7.08 23.74 -7.78
C THR A 41 5.58 23.89 -7.99
N SER A 42 5.04 25.10 -7.88
CA SER A 42 3.60 25.44 -7.90
C SER A 42 2.80 24.92 -9.11
N ALA A 43 3.42 24.31 -10.12
CA ALA A 43 2.81 23.68 -11.28
C ALA A 43 2.37 22.20 -11.08
N GLN A 44 2.66 21.58 -9.93
CA GLN A 44 2.52 20.13 -9.71
C GLN A 44 1.38 19.71 -8.77
N THR A 45 0.54 20.65 -8.32
CA THR A 45 -0.59 20.41 -7.39
C THR A 45 -1.84 19.84 -8.07
N ASN A 46 -1.75 19.41 -9.33
CA ASN A 46 -2.87 18.74 -9.98
C ASN A 46 -2.91 17.27 -9.56
N PHE A 47 -3.44 16.99 -8.37
CA PHE A 47 -3.62 15.64 -7.83
C PHE A 47 -4.52 14.73 -8.70
N SER A 48 -5.15 15.29 -9.74
CA SER A 48 -5.97 14.55 -10.70
C SER A 48 -5.16 13.81 -11.76
N SER A 49 -3.90 14.18 -11.99
CA SER A 49 -3.05 13.48 -12.95
C SER A 49 -2.31 12.35 -12.25
N PHE A 50 -2.63 11.12 -12.66
CA PHE A 50 -2.03 9.87 -12.22
C PHE A 50 -0.52 9.86 -12.56
N HIS A 51 0.30 10.55 -11.78
CA HIS A 51 1.74 10.67 -11.96
C HIS A 51 2.45 9.75 -10.98
N LEU A 52 3.27 8.87 -11.51
CA LEU A 52 4.11 7.96 -10.72
C LEU A 52 5.54 8.49 -10.77
N ARG A 53 6.05 9.01 -9.65
CA ARG A 53 7.42 9.52 -9.54
C ARG A 53 8.04 9.10 -8.20
N ASP A 54 9.34 8.87 -8.21
CA ASP A 54 10.08 8.39 -7.02
C ASP A 54 10.18 9.42 -5.89
N ASP A 55 9.96 10.71 -6.18
CA ASP A 55 9.97 11.81 -5.21
C ASP A 55 8.67 11.95 -4.43
N ILE A 56 7.54 11.45 -4.97
CA ILE A 56 6.20 11.62 -4.38
C ILE A 56 5.59 10.33 -3.84
N GLY A 57 6.21 9.18 -4.07
CA GLY A 57 5.71 7.92 -3.54
C GLY A 57 6.61 6.73 -3.86
N TYR A 58 6.10 5.54 -3.53
CA TYR A 58 6.83 4.28 -3.65
C TYR A 58 5.91 3.12 -3.97
N TRP A 59 6.49 2.05 -4.52
CA TRP A 59 5.77 0.78 -4.69
C TRP A 59 5.69 0.05 -3.35
N ARG A 60 4.47 -0.16 -2.84
CA ARG A 60 4.23 -0.80 -1.54
C ARG A 60 4.42 -2.32 -1.63
N GLN A 61 5.69 -2.74 -1.57
CA GLN A 61 6.09 -4.15 -1.67
C GLN A 61 5.46 -5.03 -0.58
N TYR A 62 5.37 -4.50 0.66
CA TYR A 62 4.84 -5.20 1.83
C TYR A 62 3.46 -4.64 2.23
N GLY A 63 2.51 -4.69 1.30
CA GLY A 63 1.09 -4.40 1.55
C GLY A 63 0.21 -5.34 0.74
N PHE A 64 -0.80 -5.94 1.40
CA PHE A 64 -1.59 -7.03 0.82
C PHE A 64 -3.09 -6.73 0.79
N GLY A 65 -3.49 -5.52 1.18
CA GLY A 65 -4.92 -5.14 1.24
C GLY A 65 -5.66 -5.14 -0.10
N MET A 66 -4.95 -5.11 -1.24
CA MET A 66 -5.56 -5.21 -2.57
C MET A 66 -5.48 -6.65 -3.09
N LEU A 67 -6.64 -7.25 -3.39
CA LEU A 67 -6.77 -8.64 -3.81
C LEU A 67 -7.89 -8.80 -4.85
N GLY A 68 -7.56 -9.39 -6.00
CA GLY A 68 -8.51 -9.99 -6.95
C GLY A 68 -8.61 -11.49 -6.72
N ILE A 69 -9.79 -11.98 -6.34
CA ILE A 69 -10.06 -13.39 -6.05
C ILE A 69 -11.51 -13.76 -6.38
N TYR A 70 -11.75 -14.98 -6.84
CA TYR A 70 -13.11 -15.50 -7.00
C TYR A 70 -13.72 -15.89 -5.65
N LYS A 71 -15.03 -15.69 -5.49
CA LYS A 71 -15.77 -16.09 -4.27
C LYS A 71 -15.58 -17.57 -3.92
N SER A 72 -15.53 -18.44 -4.93
CA SER A 72 -15.30 -19.88 -4.74
C SER A 72 -13.93 -20.17 -4.14
N ASP A 73 -12.88 -19.50 -4.64
CA ASP A 73 -11.51 -19.64 -4.15
C ASP A 73 -11.34 -19.03 -2.76
N LEU A 74 -12.00 -17.90 -2.50
CA LEU A 74 -12.05 -17.26 -1.19
C LEU A 74 -12.65 -18.17 -0.12
N GLY A 75 -13.69 -18.94 -0.47
CA GLY A 75 -14.27 -19.94 0.44
C GLY A 75 -13.37 -21.17 0.67
N SER A 76 -12.47 -21.46 -0.28
CA SER A 76 -11.61 -22.66 -0.22
C SER A 76 -10.43 -22.53 0.74
N ILE A 77 -10.00 -21.30 1.07
CA ILE A 77 -8.86 -21.04 1.97
C ILE A 77 -9.22 -21.08 3.47
N GLY A 78 -10.47 -21.43 3.80
CA GLY A 78 -10.95 -21.62 5.16
C GLY A 78 -11.51 -20.36 5.82
N ASN A 79 -11.62 -20.41 7.15
CA ASN A 79 -12.26 -19.36 7.94
C ASN A 79 -11.34 -18.15 8.17
N TRP A 80 -11.98 -17.01 8.38
CA TRP A 80 -11.37 -15.72 8.64
C TRP A 80 -11.17 -15.53 10.13
N ASN A 81 -10.04 -14.95 10.52
CA ASN A 81 -9.85 -14.52 11.89
C ASN A 81 -10.60 -13.21 12.12
N VAL A 82 -11.81 -13.33 12.68
CA VAL A 82 -12.69 -12.20 13.00
C VAL A 82 -12.32 -11.50 14.31
N GLU A 83 -11.31 -12.00 15.02
CA GLU A 83 -10.80 -11.38 16.26
C GLU A 83 -9.77 -10.28 15.97
N ILE A 84 -9.26 -10.19 14.73
CA ILE A 84 -8.41 -9.07 14.32
C ILE A 84 -9.24 -7.80 14.36
N SER A 85 -8.87 -6.91 15.27
CA SER A 85 -9.46 -5.59 15.44
C SER A 85 -8.39 -4.52 15.37
N GLY A 86 -8.80 -3.31 14.98
CA GLY A 86 -7.87 -2.21 14.73
C GLY A 86 -7.12 -2.37 13.41
N TRP A 87 -6.05 -1.60 13.24
CA TRP A 87 -5.30 -1.54 11.99
C TRP A 87 -4.22 -2.64 11.91
N GLY A 88 -4.23 -3.39 10.81
CA GLY A 88 -3.17 -4.31 10.39
C GLY A 88 -3.36 -5.77 10.79
N LYS A 89 -2.63 -6.64 10.07
CA LYS A 89 -2.55 -8.12 10.14
C LYS A 89 -3.62 -8.87 9.35
N GLU A 90 -4.78 -8.28 9.08
CA GLU A 90 -5.85 -8.96 8.36
C GLU A 90 -5.42 -9.35 6.95
N ASP A 91 -4.78 -8.43 6.23
CA ASP A 91 -4.31 -8.65 4.87
C ASP A 91 -3.13 -9.63 4.82
N VAL A 92 -2.24 -9.56 5.81
CA VAL A 92 -1.11 -10.49 5.98
C VAL A 92 -1.60 -11.92 6.22
N GLU A 93 -2.62 -12.14 7.05
CA GLU A 93 -3.14 -13.48 7.34
C GLU A 93 -3.77 -14.11 6.09
N ILE A 94 -4.51 -13.33 5.31
CA ILE A 94 -5.10 -13.77 4.04
C ILE A 94 -4.00 -14.15 3.05
N TYR A 95 -2.99 -13.29 2.91
CA TYR A 95 -1.87 -13.52 2.02
C TYR A 95 -1.11 -14.80 2.41
N ASP A 96 -0.83 -15.01 3.69
CA ASP A 96 -0.16 -16.21 4.19
C ASP A 96 -0.94 -17.50 3.89
N LYS A 97 -2.27 -17.50 4.06
CA LYS A 97 -3.13 -18.63 3.67
C LYS A 97 -3.09 -18.89 2.18
N LEU A 98 -3.12 -17.84 1.35
CA LEU A 98 -3.11 -17.99 -0.11
C LEU A 98 -1.78 -18.48 -0.64
N VAL A 99 -0.65 -18.02 -0.10
CA VAL A 99 0.68 -18.51 -0.48
C VAL A 99 0.88 -19.98 -0.09
N LYS A 100 0.27 -20.43 1.00
CA LYS A 100 0.31 -21.84 1.45
C LYS A 100 -0.70 -22.74 0.74
N SER A 101 -1.57 -22.19 -0.10
CA SER A 101 -2.56 -22.99 -0.83
C SER A 101 -1.88 -23.96 -1.78
N ALA A 102 -2.31 -25.22 -1.76
CA ALA A 102 -1.83 -26.24 -2.70
C ALA A 102 -2.45 -26.11 -4.10
N THR A 103 -3.54 -25.35 -4.24
CA THR A 103 -4.35 -25.29 -5.47
C THR A 103 -4.34 -23.91 -6.14
N LEU A 104 -4.03 -22.85 -5.39
CA LEU A 104 -4.05 -21.48 -5.89
C LEU A 104 -2.64 -20.92 -5.99
N ASN A 105 -2.34 -20.29 -7.12
CA ASN A 105 -1.12 -19.52 -7.32
C ASN A 105 -1.36 -18.05 -6.95
N VAL A 106 -0.39 -17.45 -6.27
CA VAL A 106 -0.38 -16.01 -6.00
C VAL A 106 0.35 -15.29 -7.14
N PHE A 107 -0.37 -14.56 -7.97
CA PHE A 107 0.23 -13.67 -8.96
C PHE A 107 0.31 -12.25 -8.40
N ARG A 108 1.54 -11.80 -8.13
CA ARG A 108 1.83 -10.50 -7.52
C ARG A 108 2.78 -9.71 -8.42
N THR A 109 2.35 -8.52 -8.85
CA THR A 109 3.14 -7.65 -9.73
C THR A 109 2.77 -6.18 -9.52
N ILE A 110 3.63 -5.28 -9.97
CA ILE A 110 3.38 -3.83 -9.99
C ILE A 110 2.16 -3.54 -10.87
N ASP A 111 1.22 -2.77 -10.33
CA ASP A 111 0.09 -2.24 -11.07
C ASP A 111 0.17 -0.72 -11.16
N THR A 112 0.60 -0.24 -12.33
CA THR A 112 0.71 1.19 -12.63
C THR A 112 -0.63 1.87 -12.88
N SER A 113 -1.74 1.19 -12.68
CA SER A 113 -3.08 1.75 -12.78
C SER A 113 -3.75 1.93 -11.42
N LEU A 114 -3.04 1.66 -10.31
CA LEU A 114 -3.57 1.73 -8.96
C LEU A 114 -2.64 2.49 -8.00
N MET A 115 -3.15 3.57 -7.40
CA MET A 115 -2.43 4.42 -6.46
C MET A 115 -3.23 4.65 -5.18
N HIS A 116 -2.56 4.57 -4.04
CA HIS A 116 -3.04 5.00 -2.73
C HIS A 116 -2.61 6.44 -2.49
N VAL A 117 -3.61 7.32 -2.39
CA VAL A 117 -3.44 8.74 -2.11
C VAL A 117 -3.08 8.90 -0.65
N PHE A 118 -2.14 9.79 -0.37
CA PHE A 118 -1.69 10.01 0.99
C PHE A 118 -2.84 10.56 1.84
N HIS A 119 -3.03 9.96 3.00
CA HIS A 119 -3.82 10.50 4.10
C HIS A 119 -3.06 10.27 5.40
N THR A 120 -3.31 11.11 6.39
CA THR A 120 -2.70 10.93 7.71
C THR A 120 -3.16 9.61 8.33
N LYS A 121 -2.27 9.03 9.12
CA LYS A 121 -2.51 7.76 9.82
C LYS A 121 -2.19 7.93 11.29
N GLU A 122 -3.18 7.63 12.11
CA GLU A 122 -3.04 7.64 13.57
C GLU A 122 -2.98 6.21 14.10
N CYS A 123 -1.94 5.93 14.89
CA CYS A 123 -1.75 4.64 15.52
C CYS A 123 -2.46 4.66 16.87
N SER A 124 -3.59 3.95 16.96
CA SER A 124 -4.35 3.87 18.22
C SER A 124 -3.45 3.35 19.34
N PRO A 125 -3.49 3.96 20.55
CA PRO A 125 -2.72 3.47 21.69
C PRO A 125 -3.17 2.09 22.18
N THR A 126 -4.34 1.62 21.75
CA THR A 126 -4.89 0.30 22.09
C THR A 126 -4.44 -0.83 21.16
N LEU A 127 -3.64 -0.53 20.13
CA LEU A 127 -3.12 -1.56 19.23
C LEU A 127 -2.18 -2.51 19.98
N GLN A 128 -2.23 -3.79 19.63
CA GLN A 128 -1.24 -4.78 20.06
C GLN A 128 0.16 -4.40 19.55
N ASP A 129 1.20 -4.85 20.23
CA ASP A 129 2.59 -4.45 19.94
C ASP A 129 2.99 -4.62 18.47
N ASP A 130 2.60 -5.73 17.85
CA ASP A 130 2.91 -5.99 16.44
C ASP A 130 2.17 -5.03 15.50
N GLN A 131 0.88 -4.78 15.74
CA GLN A 131 0.09 -3.82 14.97
C GLN A 131 0.60 -2.39 15.16
N MET A 132 1.04 -2.04 16.38
CA MET A 132 1.65 -0.76 16.69
C MET A 132 2.97 -0.57 15.92
N LYS A 133 3.84 -1.59 15.88
CA LYS A 133 5.08 -1.58 15.10
C LYS A 133 4.80 -1.43 13.61
N MET A 134 3.86 -2.20 13.06
CA MET A 134 3.44 -2.09 11.66
C MET A 134 2.87 -0.69 11.36
N CYS A 135 2.11 -0.12 12.29
CA CYS A 135 1.49 1.18 12.11
C CYS A 135 2.53 2.29 12.05
N LYS A 136 3.44 2.31 13.03
CA LYS A 136 4.57 3.26 13.09
C LYS A 136 5.50 3.09 11.90
N GLY A 137 5.84 1.86 11.52
CA GLY A 137 6.66 1.57 10.35
C GLY A 137 6.05 2.11 9.06
N THR A 138 4.74 1.93 8.88
CA THR A 138 3.99 2.52 7.75
C THR A 138 4.04 4.05 7.78
N LYS A 139 3.86 4.67 8.95
CA LYS A 139 3.94 6.13 9.10
C LYS A 139 5.34 6.64 8.73
N SER A 140 6.39 5.97 9.20
CA SER A 140 7.79 6.33 8.92
C SER A 140 8.16 6.21 7.44
N ILE A 141 7.86 5.09 6.77
CA ILE A 141 8.19 4.93 5.34
C ILE A 141 7.41 5.91 4.46
N THR A 142 6.23 6.35 4.91
CA THR A 142 5.36 7.25 4.14
C THR A 142 5.78 8.73 4.27
N LEU A 143 6.76 9.08 5.11
CA LEU A 143 7.20 10.48 5.26
C LEU A 143 7.74 11.08 3.97
N GLY A 144 8.53 10.33 3.20
CA GLY A 144 9.18 10.86 2.00
C GLY A 144 10.25 9.92 1.46
N SER A 145 10.69 10.19 0.24
CA SER A 145 11.85 9.49 -0.33
C SER A 145 13.10 9.80 0.50
N GLN A 146 14.05 8.86 0.58
CA GLN A 146 15.31 9.08 1.30
C GLN A 146 16.02 10.36 0.81
N ARG A 147 16.04 10.57 -0.50
CA ARG A 147 16.63 11.77 -1.13
C ARG A 147 15.97 13.05 -0.63
N THR A 148 14.64 13.08 -0.61
CA THR A 148 13.85 14.23 -0.17
C THR A 148 14.05 14.52 1.32
N LEU A 149 14.01 13.49 2.16
CA LEU A 149 14.19 13.62 3.60
C LEU A 149 15.60 14.09 3.97
N VAL A 150 16.64 13.57 3.32
CA VAL A 150 18.03 14.02 3.53
C VAL A 150 18.17 15.51 3.19
N LYS A 151 17.63 15.95 2.05
CA LYS A 151 17.65 17.38 1.69
C LYS A 151 16.93 18.25 2.71
N HIS A 152 15.79 17.79 3.25
CA HIS A 152 15.06 18.50 4.29
C HIS A 152 15.92 18.65 5.55
N VAL A 153 16.56 17.57 6.01
CA VAL A 153 17.47 17.58 7.17
C VAL A 153 18.64 18.53 6.95
N LEU A 154 19.31 18.45 5.79
CA LEU A 154 20.42 19.35 5.44
C LEU A 154 19.99 20.83 5.48
N LYS A 155 18.78 21.14 4.99
CA LYS A 155 18.22 22.49 5.06
C LYS A 155 17.96 22.93 6.50
N MET A 156 17.49 22.05 7.38
CA MET A 156 17.29 22.38 8.79
C MET A 156 18.61 22.67 9.51
N ILE A 157 19.67 21.90 9.21
CA ILE A 157 21.03 22.14 9.72
C ILE A 157 21.54 23.51 9.26
N GLN A 158 21.41 23.84 7.96
CA GLN A 158 21.81 25.15 7.43
C GLN A 158 21.08 26.33 8.08
N LEU A 159 19.85 26.10 8.55
CA LEU A 159 19.02 27.11 9.22
C LEU A 159 19.18 27.11 10.75
N ASN A 160 20.09 26.30 11.33
CA ASN A 160 20.26 26.11 12.77
C ASN A 160 18.94 25.77 13.50
N LYS A 161 18.06 24.99 12.86
CA LYS A 161 16.77 24.55 13.45
C LYS A 161 16.86 23.23 14.21
N ILE A 162 17.96 22.51 14.01
CA ILE A 162 18.41 21.32 14.74
C ILE A 162 19.92 21.37 14.87
#